data_AF-A0A969FZF8-F1
#
_entry.id   AF-A0A969FZF8-F1
#
_cell.length_a   1.000
_cell.length_b   1.000
_cell.length_c   1.000
_cell.angle_alpha   90.00
_cell.angle_beta   90.00
_cell.angle_gamma   90.00
#
_symmetry.space_group_name_H-M   'P 1'
#
loop_
_entity.id
_entity.type
_entity.pdbx_description
1 polymer ?
#
loop_
_entity_poly.entity_id
_entity_poly.type
_entity_poly.pdbx_seq_one_letter_code
_entity_poly.pdbx_strand_id
1 'polypeptide(L)'
;MATYETDAVGYPLDPQMRQLQAYLGTLAGMWRNAKRKGKVERQAEIVQEYHETMAQLYALGWDDALDIDAELPDEFLPEEYLRRTQQRRDEP
;
A
#
# COMPACT_ATOMS: atom_id res chain seq x y z
N MET A 1 -6.49 -14.26 -8.05
CA MET A 1 -7.93 -14.31 -7.72
C MET A 1 -8.00 -13.74 -6.33
N ALA A 2 -8.51 -12.52 -6.21
CA ALA A 2 -8.70 -11.86 -4.93
C ALA A 2 -9.46 -12.82 -4.00
N THR A 3 -8.90 -13.09 -2.83
CA THR A 3 -9.50 -14.02 -1.86
C THR A 3 -10.43 -13.31 -0.87
N TYR A 4 -10.80 -12.06 -1.16
CA TYR A 4 -11.62 -11.20 -0.32
C TYR A 4 -12.84 -10.67 -1.08
N GLU A 5 -13.92 -10.40 -0.36
CA GLU A 5 -15.14 -9.85 -0.92
C GLU A 5 -15.05 -8.32 -1.04
N THR A 6 -15.67 -7.74 -2.07
CA THR A 6 -15.72 -6.29 -2.30
C THR A 6 -17.15 -5.75 -2.37
N ASP A 7 -17.33 -4.46 -2.10
CA ASP A 7 -18.59 -3.76 -2.36
C ASP A 7 -18.79 -3.49 -3.85
N ALA A 8 -19.94 -2.90 -4.20
CA ALA A 8 -20.31 -2.58 -5.59
C ALA A 8 -19.35 -1.59 -6.29
N VAL A 9 -18.42 -0.97 -5.54
CA VAL A 9 -17.45 0.02 -6.03
C VAL A 9 -16.01 -0.54 -6.02
N GLY A 10 -15.83 -1.79 -5.55
CA GLY A 10 -14.53 -2.47 -5.54
C GLY A 10 -13.74 -2.37 -4.23
N TYR A 11 -14.30 -1.77 -3.18
CA TYR A 11 -13.60 -1.70 -1.89
C TYR A 11 -13.80 -2.98 -1.07
N PRO A 12 -12.78 -3.48 -0.36
CA PRO A 12 -12.89 -4.68 0.49
C PRO A 12 -14.05 -4.59 1.49
N LEU A 13 -14.89 -5.61 1.63
CA LEU A 13 -15.92 -5.63 2.68
C LEU A 13 -15.32 -5.82 4.09
N ASP A 14 -14.13 -6.42 4.16
CA ASP A 14 -13.40 -6.58 5.41
C ASP A 14 -13.02 -5.20 5.99
N PRO A 15 -13.53 -4.83 7.18
CA PRO A 15 -13.26 -3.53 7.78
C PRO A 15 -11.78 -3.36 8.17
N GLN A 16 -11.09 -4.43 8.52
CA GLN A 16 -9.65 -4.41 8.80
C GLN A 16 -8.86 -4.13 7.52
N MET A 17 -9.23 -4.77 6.42
CA MET A 17 -8.59 -4.52 5.12
C MET A 17 -8.80 -3.07 4.67
N ARG A 18 -10.02 -2.51 4.80
CA ARG A 18 -10.27 -1.08 4.52
C ARG A 18 -9.42 -0.17 5.39
N GLN A 19 -9.35 -0.47 6.69
CA GLN A 19 -8.57 0.34 7.63
C GLN A 19 -7.08 0.35 7.27
N LEU A 20 -6.52 -0.80 6.92
CA LEU A 20 -5.11 -0.91 6.52
C LEU A 20 -4.84 -0.18 5.20
N GLN A 21 -5.73 -0.27 4.20
CA GLN A 21 -5.62 0.51 2.95
C GLN A 21 -5.62 2.02 3.22
N ALA A 22 -6.57 2.50 4.03
CA ALA A 22 -6.63 3.92 4.42
C ALA A 22 -5.37 4.33 5.20
N TYR A 23 -4.80 3.42 6.00
CA TYR A 23 -3.59 3.66 6.74
C TYR A 23 -2.36 3.81 5.83
N LEU A 24 -2.23 2.99 4.79
CA LEU A 24 -1.18 3.16 3.77
C LEU A 24 -1.23 4.54 3.11
N GLY A 25 -2.43 5.02 2.76
CA GLY A 25 -2.62 6.39 2.23
C GLY A 25 -2.14 7.47 3.21
N THR A 26 -2.44 7.27 4.49
CA THR A 26 -1.97 8.17 5.56
C THR A 26 -0.44 8.16 5.67
N LEU A 27 0.18 6.97 5.68
CA LEU A 27 1.63 6.80 5.73
C LEU A 27 2.31 7.43 4.51
N ALA A 28 1.79 7.24 3.30
CA ALA A 28 2.31 7.87 2.08
C ALA A 28 2.25 9.41 2.17
N GLY A 29 1.14 9.95 2.70
CA GLY A 29 1.01 11.39 2.98
C GLY A 29 2.03 11.89 4.01
N MET A 30 2.24 11.15 5.10
CA MET A 30 3.23 11.47 6.13
C MET A 30 4.66 11.42 5.58
N TRP A 31 4.97 10.43 4.74
CA TRP A 31 6.27 10.28 4.11
C TRP A 31 6.58 11.49 3.21
N ARG A 32 5.62 11.89 2.35
CA ARG A 32 5.75 13.10 1.50
C ARG A 32 6.00 14.35 2.36
N ASN A 33 5.31 14.47 3.50
CA ASN A 33 5.52 15.59 4.43
C ASN A 33 6.91 15.57 5.07
N ALA A 34 7.39 14.39 5.50
CA ALA A 34 8.70 14.19 6.10
C ALA A 34 9.83 14.50 5.10
N LYS A 35 9.70 14.04 3.86
CA LYS A 35 10.60 14.37 2.73
C LYS A 35 10.70 15.87 2.52
N ARG A 36 9.56 16.56 2.41
CA ARG A 36 9.52 18.03 2.24
C ARG A 36 10.21 18.79 3.38
N LYS A 37 10.21 18.23 4.59
CA LYS A 37 10.85 18.81 5.79
C LYS A 37 12.30 18.35 5.99
N GLY A 38 12.86 17.53 5.09
CA GLY A 38 14.22 16.99 5.22
C GLY A 38 14.40 16.02 6.40
N LYS A 39 13.31 15.41 6.90
CA LYS A 39 13.37 14.48 8.04
C LYS A 39 13.66 13.06 7.55
N VAL A 40 14.93 12.72 7.40
CA VAL A 40 15.38 11.43 6.83
C VAL A 40 15.02 10.26 7.75
N GLU A 41 15.33 10.35 9.04
CA GLU A 41 15.01 9.29 10.01
C GLU A 41 13.51 8.98 10.04
N ARG A 42 12.68 10.03 10.05
CA ARG A 42 11.22 9.87 10.01
C ARG A 42 10.71 9.23 8.71
N GLN A 43 11.38 9.48 7.57
CA GLN A 43 11.02 8.79 6.33
C GLN A 43 11.28 7.30 6.44
N ALA A 44 12.43 6.89 6.99
CA ALA A 44 12.78 5.49 7.17
C ALA A 44 11.79 4.76 8.10
N GLU A 45 11.41 5.38 9.23
CA GLU A 45 10.38 4.86 10.14
C GLU A 45 9.05 4.63 9.43
N ILE A 46 8.61 5.60 8.61
CA ILE A 46 7.34 5.49 7.88
C ILE A 46 7.41 4.38 6.82
N VAL A 47 8.54 4.20 6.14
CA VAL A 47 8.71 3.11 5.16
C VAL A 47 8.63 1.76 5.84
N GLN A 48 9.25 1.60 7.01
CA GLN A 48 9.15 0.35 7.79
C GLN A 48 7.69 0.07 8.17
N GLU A 49 7.00 1.06 8.73
CA GLU A 49 5.58 0.93 9.11
C GLU A 49 4.66 0.64 7.92
N TYR A 50 4.98 1.22 6.75
CA TYR A 50 4.28 0.95 5.49
C TYR A 50 4.46 -0.51 5.06
N HIS A 51 5.68 -1.04 5.13
CA HIS A 51 5.97 -2.43 4.79
C HIS A 51 5.26 -3.41 5.74
N GLU A 52 5.24 -3.10 7.04
CA GLU A 52 4.50 -3.89 8.04
C GLU A 52 2.99 -3.88 7.77
N THR A 53 2.44 -2.72 7.40
CA THR A 53 1.01 -2.58 7.03
C THR A 53 0.68 -3.36 5.75
N MET A 54 1.57 -3.32 4.74
CA MET A 54 1.43 -4.11 3.51
C MET A 54 1.45 -5.62 3.79
N ALA A 55 2.35 -6.08 4.64
CA ALA A 55 2.39 -7.49 5.05
C ALA A 55 1.09 -7.94 5.72
N GLN A 56 0.48 -7.07 6.55
CA GLN A 56 -0.83 -7.34 7.15
C GLN A 56 -1.94 -7.43 6.10
N LEU A 57 -1.96 -6.54 5.10
CA LEU A 57 -2.91 -6.61 3.98
C LEU A 57 -2.77 -7.91 3.19
N TYR A 58 -1.54 -8.32 2.87
CA TYR A 58 -1.29 -9.57 2.18
C TYR A 58 -1.73 -10.79 2.99
N ALA A 59 -1.54 -10.76 4.32
CA ALA A 59 -2.02 -11.82 5.20
C ALA A 59 -3.56 -11.94 5.21
N LEU A 60 -4.28 -10.85 4.95
CA LEU A 60 -5.73 -10.84 4.75
C LEU A 60 -6.14 -11.25 3.33
N GLY A 61 -5.19 -11.59 2.45
CA GLY A 61 -5.46 -12.03 1.09
C GLY A 61 -5.68 -10.91 0.08
N TRP A 62 -5.27 -9.69 0.42
CA TRP A 62 -5.34 -8.56 -0.51
C TRP A 62 -4.44 -8.81 -1.73
N ASP A 63 -4.99 -8.68 -2.94
CA ASP A 63 -4.26 -8.93 -4.20
C ASP A 63 -4.35 -7.79 -5.22
N ASP A 64 -4.92 -6.63 -4.88
CA ASP A 64 -5.22 -5.54 -5.81
C ASP A 64 -4.10 -4.48 -5.94
N ALA A 65 -4.34 -3.39 -6.66
CA ALA A 65 -3.47 -2.23 -6.72
C ALA A 65 -3.84 -1.19 -5.66
N LEU A 66 -2.85 -0.47 -5.16
CA LEU A 66 -3.08 0.70 -4.32
C LEU A 66 -3.54 1.87 -5.18
N ASP A 67 -4.27 2.80 -4.56
CA ASP A 67 -4.53 4.10 -5.16
C ASP A 67 -3.19 4.87 -5.32
N ILE A 68 -3.10 5.70 -6.36
CA ILE A 68 -1.88 6.43 -6.73
C ILE A 68 -1.40 7.36 -5.60
N ASP A 69 -2.31 7.85 -4.78
CA ASP A 69 -1.98 8.71 -3.64
C ASP A 69 -1.51 7.91 -2.41
N ALA A 70 -1.77 6.61 -2.37
CA ALA A 70 -1.32 5.68 -1.34
C ALA A 70 -0.01 4.96 -1.68
N GLU A 71 0.48 5.09 -2.93
CA GLU A 71 1.79 4.59 -3.31
C GLU A 71 2.93 5.49 -2.80
N LEU A 72 3.98 4.83 -2.28
CA LEU A 72 5.31 5.43 -2.13
C LEU A 72 6.06 5.37 -3.47
N PRO A 73 7.17 6.12 -3.65
CA PRO A 73 8.04 5.90 -4.81
C PRO A 73 8.53 4.45 -4.88
N ASP A 74 8.74 3.93 -6.09
CA ASP A 74 9.11 2.53 -6.36
C ASP A 74 10.26 2.02 -5.49
N GLU A 75 11.27 2.85 -5.23
CA GLU A 75 12.43 2.52 -4.37
C GLU A 75 12.06 2.19 -2.91
N PHE A 76 10.86 2.55 -2.47
CA PHE A 76 10.33 2.31 -1.13
C PHE A 76 9.10 1.40 -1.12
N LEU A 77 8.62 0.94 -2.27
CA LEU A 77 7.55 -0.05 -2.32
C LEU A 77 8.11 -1.45 -2.03
N PRO A 78 7.34 -2.35 -1.38
CA PRO A 78 7.75 -3.74 -1.21
C PRO A 78 7.99 -4.42 -2.58
N GLU A 79 9.04 -5.22 -2.70
CA GLU A 79 9.34 -5.94 -3.96
C GLU A 79 8.17 -6.80 -4.43
N GLU A 80 7.44 -7.43 -3.51
CA GLU A 80 6.28 -8.23 -3.83
C GLU A 80 5.17 -7.40 -4.50
N TYR A 81 4.97 -6.16 -4.06
CA TYR A 81 4.02 -5.24 -4.67
C TYR A 81 4.42 -4.92 -6.11
N LEU A 82 5.68 -4.53 -6.32
CA LEU A 82 6.24 -4.19 -7.62
C LEU A 82 6.13 -5.35 -8.62
N ARG A 83 6.39 -6.58 -8.17
CA ARG A 83 6.22 -7.78 -9.01
C ARG A 83 4.77 -7.98 -9.44
N ARG A 84 3.82 -7.81 -8.51
CA ARG A 84 2.38 -7.98 -8.78
C ARG A 84 1.84 -6.88 -9.70
N THR A 85 2.24 -5.63 -9.52
CA THR A 85 1.83 -4.51 -10.39
C THR A 85 2.45 -4.61 -11.78
N GLN A 86 3.70 -5.06 -11.90
CA GLN A 86 4.34 -5.31 -13.19
C GLN A 86 3.59 -6.39 -13.98
N GLN A 87 3.27 -7.52 -13.33
CA GLN A 87 2.51 -8.62 -13.96
C GLN A 87 1.15 -8.15 -14.51
N ARG A 88 0.44 -7.29 -13.78
CA ARG A 88 -0.83 -6.71 -14.24
C ARG A 88 -0.71 -5.75 -15.42
N ARG A 89 0.42 -5.03 -15.53
CA ARG A 89 0.68 -4.12 -16.66
C ARG A 89 1.02 -4.86 -17.95
N ASP A 90 1.57 -6.07 -17.82
CA ASP A 90 1.96 -6.92 -18.94
C ASP A 90 0.82 -7.88 -19.39
N GLU A 91 -0.35 -7.85 -18.72
CA GLU A 91 -1.54 -8.61 -19.11
C GLU A 91 -2.35 -7.82 -20.17
N PRO A 92 -2.61 -8.41 -21.37
CA PRO A 92 -3.18 -7.71 -22.53
C PRO A 92 -4.68 -7.39 -22.44
#